data_AF-A0A1W9TRN1-F1
#
_entry.id   AF-A0A1W9TRN1-F1
#
_cell.length_a   1.000
_cell.length_b   1.000
_cell.length_c   1.000
_cell.angle_alpha   90.00
_cell.angle_beta   90.00
_cell.angle_gamma   90.00
#
_symmetry.space_group_name_H-M   'P 1'
#
loop_
_entity.id
_entity.type
_entity.pdbx_description
1 polymer ?
#
loop_
_entity_poly.entity_id
_entity_poly.type
_entity_poly.pdbx_seq_one_letter_code
_entity_poly.pdbx_strand_id
1 'polypeptide(L)'
;MSEKTRKILVLNHDSKTTEWVKNVFSETCDVTLAADPAEISKKAGDDFDVILTGYIAPGISGEKTTSYLNDIQKAFDDAASDLRKKTAANEAILKEKEKAQADILAFLQEHVRQAEQEKALIKQEMQAVTEKSEVYLKEKIAAEEKAEEALKAQTNSEAKVEAALNEKNEAENRAEAALTAQAEAEEKAVAALKSKADAEEKTRLALKAQEEAEGKADAALNEKNEAEAGIVKLREADAERIKQLSGEAGRLNDELENAMALAEQNHAEKVSIEEKLTKLQENWEKYVAGA
;
A
#
# COMPACT_ATOMS: atom_id res chain seq x y z
N MET A 1 -30.64 -45.09 81.11
CA MET A 1 -29.70 -44.61 82.14
C MET A 1 -29.47 -45.78 83.07
N SER A 2 -28.25 -46.33 83.13
CA SER A 2 -27.99 -47.45 84.03
C SER A 2 -28.07 -46.96 85.48
N GLU A 3 -28.98 -47.51 86.28
CA GLU A 3 -28.96 -47.26 87.72
C GLU A 3 -27.61 -47.72 88.25
N LYS A 4 -26.82 -46.77 88.76
CA LYS A 4 -25.51 -47.05 89.32
C LYS A 4 -25.75 -47.86 90.60
N THR A 5 -25.42 -49.15 90.58
CA THR A 5 -25.53 -50.03 91.75
C THR A 5 -24.72 -49.41 92.88
N ARG A 6 -25.39 -49.10 93.99
CA ARG A 6 -24.73 -48.49 95.14
C ARG A 6 -23.85 -49.51 95.83
N LYS A 7 -22.65 -49.11 96.22
CA LYS A 7 -21.72 -49.95 97.00
C LYS A 7 -21.89 -49.65 98.48
N ILE A 8 -22.12 -50.69 99.28
CA ILE A 8 -22.31 -50.58 100.73
C ILE A 8 -21.26 -51.42 101.44
N LEU A 9 -20.59 -50.83 102.43
CA LEU A 9 -19.70 -51.54 103.34
C LEU A 9 -20.40 -51.76 104.68
N VAL A 10 -20.48 -53.00 105.15
CA VAL A 10 -21.19 -53.38 106.39
C VAL A 10 -20.22 -53.94 107.41
N LEU A 11 -20.15 -53.33 108.59
CA LEU A 11 -19.48 -53.87 109.77
C LEU A 11 -20.52 -54.19 110.83
N ASN A 12 -20.67 -55.47 111.20
CA ASN A 12 -21.57 -55.86 112.28
C ASN A 12 -21.10 -57.15 112.95
N HIS A 13 -21.19 -57.21 114.28
CA HIS A 13 -20.70 -58.33 115.09
C HIS A 13 -21.68 -59.50 115.21
N ASP A 14 -22.98 -59.27 115.00
CA ASP A 14 -23.98 -60.35 115.00
C ASP A 14 -24.15 -60.93 113.61
N SER A 15 -23.80 -62.21 113.46
CA SER A 15 -23.85 -62.91 112.17
C SER A 15 -25.26 -62.97 111.59
N LYS A 16 -26.31 -63.09 112.43
CA LYS A 16 -27.70 -63.13 111.97
C LYS A 16 -28.13 -61.79 111.36
N THR A 17 -27.79 -60.68 112.01
CA THR A 17 -28.09 -59.35 111.50
C THR A 17 -27.24 -59.03 110.27
N THR A 18 -25.97 -59.46 110.23
CA THR A 18 -25.12 -59.33 109.03
C THR A 18 -25.69 -60.10 107.84
N GLU A 19 -26.16 -61.33 108.03
CA GLU A 19 -26.84 -62.11 106.98
C GLU A 19 -28.15 -61.45 106.55
N TRP A 20 -28.93 -60.93 107.49
CA TRP A 20 -30.16 -60.20 107.17
C TRP A 20 -29.89 -58.96 106.32
N VAL A 21 -28.93 -58.10 106.72
CA VAL A 21 -28.54 -56.91 105.94
C VAL A 21 -28.05 -57.32 104.55
N LYS A 22 -27.22 -58.36 104.45
CA LYS A 22 -26.77 -58.87 103.15
C LYS A 22 -27.94 -59.28 102.27
N ASN A 23 -28.88 -60.08 102.78
CA ASN A 23 -30.04 -60.55 102.02
C ASN A 23 -30.96 -59.41 101.57
N VAL A 24 -31.17 -58.40 102.43
CA VAL A 24 -32.05 -57.26 102.12
C VAL A 24 -31.44 -56.35 101.06
N PHE A 25 -30.14 -56.06 101.16
CA PHE A 25 -29.51 -55.07 100.27
C PHE A 25 -28.85 -55.68 99.02
N SER A 26 -28.56 -56.98 98.98
CA SER A 26 -27.87 -57.61 97.84
C SER A 26 -28.65 -57.59 96.52
N GLU A 27 -29.97 -57.39 96.57
CA GLU A 27 -30.80 -57.29 95.35
C GLU A 27 -30.59 -55.95 94.61
N THR A 28 -30.18 -54.89 95.32
CA THR A 28 -30.11 -53.53 94.78
C THR A 28 -28.76 -52.85 94.96
N CYS A 29 -27.91 -53.39 95.83
CA CYS A 29 -26.63 -52.82 96.22
C CYS A 29 -25.54 -53.89 96.19
N ASP A 30 -24.30 -53.48 95.92
CA ASP A 30 -23.11 -54.30 96.07
C ASP A 30 -22.65 -54.25 97.54
N VAL A 31 -22.88 -55.33 98.29
CA VAL A 31 -22.66 -55.37 99.73
C VAL A 31 -21.33 -56.06 100.04
N THR A 32 -20.37 -55.28 100.53
CA THR A 32 -19.10 -55.78 101.07
C THR A 32 -19.15 -55.86 102.59
N LEU A 33 -18.66 -56.96 103.17
CA LEU A 33 -18.61 -57.14 104.61
C LEU A 33 -17.21 -56.81 105.16
N ALA A 34 -17.17 -56.12 106.30
CA ALA A 34 -15.98 -55.93 107.12
C ALA A 34 -16.08 -56.81 108.37
N ALA A 35 -15.02 -57.57 108.66
CA ALA A 35 -14.96 -58.45 109.83
C ALA A 35 -14.64 -57.70 111.13
N ASP A 36 -13.90 -56.59 111.03
CA ASP A 36 -13.48 -55.74 112.15
C ASP A 36 -13.35 -54.26 111.72
N PRO A 37 -13.24 -53.30 112.67
CA PRO A 37 -13.08 -51.88 112.36
C PRO A 37 -11.83 -51.53 111.54
N ALA A 38 -10.74 -52.29 111.66
CA ALA A 38 -9.53 -52.01 110.88
C ALA A 38 -9.76 -52.29 109.40
N GLU A 39 -10.57 -53.30 109.06
CA GLU A 39 -10.98 -53.55 107.69
C GLU A 39 -11.79 -52.42 107.06
N ILE A 40 -12.49 -51.58 107.85
CA ILE A 40 -13.22 -50.43 107.31
C ILE A 40 -12.24 -49.48 106.63
N SER A 41 -11.19 -49.04 107.32
CA SER A 41 -10.20 -48.12 106.77
C SER A 41 -9.50 -48.67 105.51
N LYS A 42 -9.22 -49.97 105.48
CA LYS A 42 -8.59 -50.64 104.34
C LYS A 42 -9.50 -50.69 103.12
N LYS A 43 -10.79 -50.98 103.33
CA LYS A 43 -11.78 -51.14 102.25
C LYS A 43 -12.42 -49.81 101.85
N ALA A 44 -12.45 -48.81 102.71
CA ALA A 44 -13.05 -47.49 102.43
C ALA A 44 -12.46 -46.78 101.20
N GLY A 45 -11.28 -47.19 100.73
CA GLY A 45 -10.67 -46.72 99.48
C GLY A 45 -11.34 -47.21 98.18
N ASP A 46 -12.29 -48.15 98.24
CA ASP A 46 -12.91 -48.82 97.07
C ASP A 46 -14.21 -48.13 96.55
N ASP A 47 -14.37 -46.84 96.84
CA ASP A 47 -15.50 -45.97 96.45
C ASP A 47 -16.87 -46.49 96.94
N PHE A 48 -17.01 -46.69 98.25
CA PHE A 48 -18.30 -47.03 98.88
C PHE A 48 -19.23 -45.81 98.99
N ASP A 49 -20.51 -45.98 98.65
CA ASP A 49 -21.53 -44.92 98.76
C ASP A 49 -22.06 -44.77 100.19
N VAL A 50 -22.13 -45.88 100.95
CA VAL A 50 -22.65 -45.93 102.33
C VAL A 50 -21.86 -46.93 103.17
N ILE A 51 -21.59 -46.58 104.44
CA ILE A 51 -21.03 -47.50 105.44
C ILE A 51 -22.07 -47.73 106.53
N LEU A 52 -22.46 -48.99 106.76
CA LEU A 52 -23.41 -49.40 107.80
C LEU A 52 -22.66 -50.09 108.94
N THR A 53 -22.83 -49.60 110.16
CA THR A 53 -22.25 -50.22 111.35
C THR A 53 -23.35 -50.70 112.29
N GLY A 54 -23.30 -51.98 112.68
CA GLY A 54 -24.24 -52.59 113.61
C GLY A 54 -23.81 -52.38 115.06
N TYR A 55 -24.70 -51.79 115.87
CA TYR A 55 -24.45 -51.52 117.29
C TYR A 55 -24.93 -52.69 118.13
N ILE A 56 -24.09 -53.71 118.32
CA ILE A 56 -24.27 -54.67 119.40
C ILE A 56 -23.08 -54.51 120.32
N ALA A 57 -23.32 -53.92 121.49
CA ALA A 57 -22.39 -54.04 122.60
C ALA A 57 -22.30 -55.54 122.91
N PRO A 58 -21.18 -56.23 122.64
CA PRO A 58 -21.00 -57.56 123.17
C PRO A 58 -21.16 -57.43 124.70
N GLY A 59 -21.87 -58.36 125.34
CA GLY A 59 -22.14 -58.33 126.78
C GLY A 59 -20.85 -58.35 127.60
N ILE A 60 -20.23 -57.17 127.75
CA ILE A 60 -18.91 -56.94 128.33
C ILE A 60 -18.97 -55.58 129.03
N SER A 61 -18.67 -55.60 130.32
CA SER A 61 -18.77 -54.48 131.25
C SER A 61 -17.93 -53.26 130.87
N GLY A 62 -18.54 -52.07 130.90
CA GLY A 62 -18.01 -50.80 131.43
C GLY A 62 -16.84 -50.08 130.74
N GLU A 63 -15.74 -50.78 130.40
CA GLU A 63 -14.49 -50.14 129.93
C GLU A 63 -14.12 -50.46 128.48
N LYS A 64 -14.66 -51.53 127.88
CA LYS A 64 -14.31 -51.96 126.50
C LYS A 64 -15.17 -51.32 125.41
N THR A 65 -16.32 -50.76 125.76
CA THR A 65 -17.28 -50.18 124.80
C THR A 65 -16.81 -48.82 124.26
N THR A 66 -16.10 -48.03 125.06
CA THR A 66 -15.56 -46.70 124.67
C THR A 66 -14.34 -46.81 123.76
N SER A 67 -13.47 -47.82 123.96
CA SER A 67 -12.32 -48.08 123.08
C SER A 67 -12.77 -48.41 121.65
N TYR A 68 -13.77 -49.27 121.50
CA TYR A 68 -14.29 -49.68 120.20
C TYR A 68 -14.90 -48.51 119.40
N LEU A 69 -15.59 -47.59 120.08
CA LEU A 69 -16.14 -46.41 119.42
C LEU A 69 -15.06 -45.43 118.97
N ASN A 70 -13.99 -45.26 119.76
CA ASN A 70 -12.86 -44.44 119.37
C ASN A 70 -12.12 -45.01 118.15
N ASP A 71 -12.01 -46.34 118.05
CA ASP A 71 -11.39 -47.00 116.90
C ASP A 71 -12.22 -46.81 115.61
N ILE A 72 -13.55 -46.88 115.71
CA ILE A 72 -14.45 -46.58 114.58
C ILE A 72 -14.33 -45.10 114.18
N GLN A 73 -14.37 -44.19 115.15
CA GLN A 73 -14.28 -42.74 114.90
C GLN A 73 -12.97 -42.40 114.14
N LYS A 74 -11.85 -42.98 114.59
CA LYS A 74 -10.54 -42.77 113.96
C LYS A 74 -10.49 -43.30 112.53
N ALA A 75 -11.08 -44.46 112.27
CA ALA A 75 -11.15 -45.03 110.92
C ALA A 75 -11.95 -44.11 109.96
N PHE A 76 -13.02 -43.48 110.45
CA PHE A 76 -13.77 -42.49 109.67
C PHE A 76 -12.97 -41.21 109.41
N ASP A 77 -12.27 -40.69 110.42
CA ASP A 77 -11.45 -39.47 110.28
C ASP A 77 -10.29 -39.67 109.30
N ASP A 78 -9.63 -40.82 109.35
CA ASP A 78 -8.55 -41.19 108.43
C ASP A 78 -9.08 -41.33 106.99
N ALA A 79 -10.22 -41.99 106.79
CA ALA A 79 -10.86 -42.11 105.47
C ALA A 79 -11.29 -40.74 104.90
N ALA A 80 -11.83 -39.85 105.74
CA ALA A 80 -12.21 -38.51 105.32
C ALA A 80 -11.00 -37.64 104.95
N SER A 81 -9.87 -37.81 105.66
CA SER A 81 -8.61 -37.12 105.37
C SER A 81 -8.03 -37.51 104.01
N ASP A 82 -8.02 -38.81 103.70
CA ASP A 82 -7.50 -39.31 102.43
C ASP A 82 -8.40 -38.95 101.24
N LEU A 83 -9.72 -38.90 101.42
CA LEU A 83 -10.64 -38.43 100.39
C LEU A 83 -10.37 -36.95 100.03
N ARG A 84 -10.18 -36.09 101.04
CA ARG A 84 -9.92 -34.64 100.84
C ARG A 84 -8.62 -34.38 100.08
N LYS A 85 -7.57 -35.18 100.31
CA LYS A 85 -6.30 -35.06 99.58
C LYS A 85 -6.42 -35.40 98.09
N LYS A 86 -7.30 -36.34 97.71
CA LYS A 86 -7.54 -36.70 96.30
C LYS A 86 -8.32 -35.62 95.53
N THR A 87 -9.25 -34.91 96.18
CA THR A 87 -10.09 -33.88 95.51
C THR A 87 -9.30 -32.62 95.13
N ALA A 88 -8.35 -32.18 95.97
CA ALA A 88 -7.56 -30.97 95.74
C ALA A 88 -6.60 -31.07 94.53
N ALA A 89 -6.10 -32.27 94.21
CA ALA A 89 -5.23 -32.50 93.05
C ALA A 89 -5.97 -32.40 91.70
N ASN A 90 -7.26 -32.74 91.66
CA ASN A 90 -8.06 -32.69 90.43
C ASN A 90 -8.48 -31.27 90.03
N GLU A 91 -8.65 -30.36 90.99
CA GLU A 91 -9.07 -28.98 90.71
C GLU A 91 -7.94 -28.14 90.07
N ALA A 92 -6.68 -28.39 90.45
CA ALA A 92 -5.53 -27.73 89.86
C ALA A 92 -5.31 -28.12 88.38
N ILE A 93 -5.44 -29.41 88.07
CA ILE A 93 -5.33 -29.94 86.70
C ILE A 93 -6.44 -29.40 85.79
N LEU A 94 -7.65 -29.22 86.32
CA LEU A 94 -8.77 -28.66 85.57
C LEU A 94 -8.51 -27.20 85.18
N LYS A 95 -8.08 -26.35 86.12
CA LYS A 95 -7.77 -24.94 85.86
C LYS A 95 -6.63 -24.76 84.85
N GLU A 96 -5.62 -25.63 84.87
CA GLU A 96 -4.53 -25.61 83.90
C GLU A 96 -5.01 -25.96 82.48
N LYS A 97 -5.91 -26.96 82.35
CA LYS A 97 -6.53 -27.31 81.06
C LYS A 97 -7.43 -26.20 80.52
N GLU A 98 -8.22 -25.56 81.38
CA GLU A 98 -9.07 -24.42 80.97
C GLU A 98 -8.23 -23.25 80.48
N LYS A 99 -7.11 -22.95 81.16
CA LYS A 99 -6.16 -21.92 80.72
C LYS A 99 -5.52 -22.28 79.38
N ALA A 100 -5.06 -23.52 79.21
CA ALA A 100 -4.48 -23.98 77.93
C ALA A 100 -5.49 -23.92 76.78
N GLN A 101 -6.77 -24.25 77.03
CA GLN A 101 -7.84 -24.11 76.04
C GLN A 101 -8.12 -22.65 75.68
N ALA A 102 -8.12 -21.74 76.67
CA ALA A 102 -8.27 -20.30 76.42
C ALA A 102 -7.12 -19.73 75.59
N ASP A 103 -5.88 -20.13 75.88
CA ASP A 103 -4.69 -19.70 75.13
C ASP A 103 -4.72 -20.22 73.68
N ILE A 104 -5.13 -21.47 73.46
CA ILE A 104 -5.32 -22.04 72.10
C ILE A 104 -6.41 -21.28 71.35
N LEU A 105 -7.53 -20.97 72.00
CA LEU A 105 -8.63 -20.25 71.37
C LEU A 105 -8.21 -18.83 70.95
N ALA A 106 -7.48 -18.12 71.83
CA ALA A 106 -6.96 -16.78 71.54
C ALA A 106 -5.97 -16.80 70.36
N PHE A 107 -5.07 -17.79 70.32
CA PHE A 107 -4.14 -17.99 69.20
C PHE A 107 -4.87 -18.23 67.87
N LEU A 108 -5.88 -19.09 67.86
CA LEU A 108 -6.68 -19.38 66.66
C LEU A 108 -7.46 -18.15 66.19
N GLN A 109 -8.05 -17.39 67.11
CA GLN A 109 -8.78 -16.15 66.77
C GLN A 109 -7.87 -15.11 66.12
N GLU A 110 -6.65 -14.94 66.65
CA GLU A 110 -5.68 -14.01 66.08
C GLU A 110 -5.21 -14.46 64.69
N HIS A 111 -4.96 -15.75 64.49
CA HIS A 111 -4.62 -16.29 63.17
C HIS A 111 -5.73 -16.11 62.14
N VAL A 112 -7.00 -16.33 62.53
CA VAL A 112 -8.15 -16.08 61.65
C VAL A 112 -8.22 -14.59 61.28
N ARG A 113 -8.05 -13.70 62.26
CA ARG A 113 -8.03 -12.25 62.04
C ARG A 113 -6.93 -11.84 61.05
N GLN A 114 -5.73 -12.39 61.18
CA GLN A 114 -4.62 -12.13 60.27
C GLN A 114 -4.90 -12.67 58.85
N ALA A 115 -5.42 -13.89 58.73
CA ALA A 115 -5.77 -14.48 57.44
C ALA A 115 -6.88 -13.67 56.71
N GLU A 116 -7.85 -13.13 57.45
CA GLU A 116 -8.87 -12.24 56.89
C GLU A 116 -8.30 -10.92 56.39
N GLN A 117 -7.33 -10.35 57.12
CA GLN A 117 -6.62 -9.14 56.69
C GLN A 117 -5.77 -9.37 55.43
N GLU A 118 -5.01 -10.46 55.38
CA GLU A 118 -4.23 -10.84 54.20
C GLU A 118 -5.13 -11.09 52.99
N LYS A 119 -6.26 -11.78 53.18
CA LYS A 119 -7.25 -12.00 52.12
C LYS A 119 -7.83 -10.70 51.59
N ALA A 120 -8.12 -9.73 52.47
CA ALA A 120 -8.61 -8.42 52.06
C ALA A 120 -7.55 -7.64 51.26
N LEU A 121 -6.29 -7.67 51.69
CA LEU A 121 -5.18 -7.04 51.00
C LEU A 121 -4.97 -7.64 49.60
N ILE A 122 -4.89 -8.97 49.51
CA ILE A 122 -4.74 -9.69 48.23
C ILE A 122 -5.88 -9.34 47.27
N LYS A 123 -7.12 -9.27 47.77
CA LYS A 123 -8.28 -8.89 46.96
C LYS A 123 -8.14 -7.47 46.41
N GLN A 124 -7.68 -6.53 47.24
CA GLN A 124 -7.46 -5.14 46.82
C GLN A 124 -6.32 -5.03 45.79
N GLU A 125 -5.22 -5.75 46.00
CA GLU A 125 -4.10 -5.79 45.05
C GLU A 125 -4.51 -6.40 43.71
N MET A 126 -5.26 -7.51 43.72
CA MET A 126 -5.81 -8.11 42.51
C MET A 126 -6.69 -7.11 41.75
N GLN A 127 -7.58 -6.41 42.45
CA GLN A 127 -8.44 -5.41 41.82
C GLN A 127 -7.63 -4.26 41.21
N ALA A 128 -6.62 -3.75 41.92
CA ALA A 128 -5.74 -2.70 41.41
C ALA A 128 -4.94 -3.15 40.17
N VAL A 129 -4.48 -4.41 40.15
CA VAL A 129 -3.78 -4.99 38.99
C VAL A 129 -4.72 -5.16 37.80
N THR A 130 -5.95 -5.60 38.03
CA THR A 130 -6.98 -5.72 36.98
C THR A 130 -7.30 -4.35 36.39
N GLU A 131 -7.61 -3.35 37.23
CA GLU A 131 -7.92 -1.98 36.79
C GLU A 131 -6.75 -1.38 35.99
N LYS A 132 -5.51 -1.55 36.48
CA LYS A 132 -4.31 -1.09 35.76
C LYS A 132 -4.14 -1.78 34.41
N SER A 133 -4.41 -3.09 34.35
CA SER A 133 -4.31 -3.87 33.11
C SER A 133 -5.38 -3.47 32.09
N GLU A 134 -6.60 -3.17 32.55
CA GLU A 134 -7.67 -2.65 31.69
C GLU A 134 -7.35 -1.27 31.12
N VAL A 135 -6.80 -0.37 31.94
CA VAL A 135 -6.35 0.95 31.48
C VAL A 135 -5.25 0.80 30.44
N TYR A 136 -4.24 -0.03 30.71
CA TYR A 136 -3.15 -0.29 29.76
C TYR A 136 -3.67 -0.89 28.45
N LEU A 137 -4.62 -1.82 28.51
CA LEU A 137 -5.21 -2.42 27.31
C LEU A 137 -5.97 -1.38 26.49
N LYS A 138 -6.76 -0.51 27.13
CA LYS A 138 -7.48 0.58 26.46
C LYS A 138 -6.52 1.59 25.81
N GLU A 139 -5.46 1.98 26.51
CA GLU A 139 -4.44 2.87 25.96
C GLU A 139 -3.71 2.23 24.77
N LYS A 140 -3.38 0.94 24.86
CA LYS A 140 -2.75 0.20 23.77
C LYS A 140 -3.65 0.13 22.54
N ILE A 141 -4.93 -0.22 22.71
CA ILE A 141 -5.91 -0.26 21.61
C ILE A 141 -6.05 1.12 20.97
N ALA A 142 -6.20 2.19 21.77
CA ALA A 142 -6.33 3.55 21.25
C ALA A 142 -5.05 4.01 20.50
N ALA A 143 -3.87 3.56 20.93
CA ALA A 143 -2.62 3.84 20.24
C ALA A 143 -2.51 3.07 18.91
N GLU A 144 -2.93 1.80 18.88
CA GLU A 144 -2.98 0.98 17.66
C GLU A 144 -3.97 1.57 16.63
N GLU A 145 -5.16 1.99 17.06
CA GLU A 145 -6.16 2.63 16.19
C GLU A 145 -5.61 3.93 15.57
N LYS A 146 -4.96 4.79 16.36
CA LYS A 146 -4.32 6.02 15.85
C LYS A 146 -3.19 5.72 14.86
N ALA A 147 -2.40 4.67 15.12
CA ALA A 147 -1.35 4.25 14.20
C ALA A 147 -1.92 3.73 12.88
N GLU A 148 -3.03 2.98 12.91
CA GLU A 148 -3.72 2.49 11.72
C GLU A 148 -4.31 3.65 10.89
N GLU A 149 -4.93 4.64 11.54
CA GLU A 149 -5.42 5.84 10.87
C GLU A 149 -4.29 6.65 10.22
N ALA A 150 -3.16 6.82 10.92
CA ALA A 150 -1.98 7.50 10.38
C ALA A 150 -1.41 6.75 9.17
N LEU A 151 -1.34 5.42 9.21
CA LEU A 151 -0.88 4.60 8.09
C LEU A 151 -1.83 4.73 6.89
N LYS A 152 -3.15 4.65 7.10
CA LYS A 152 -4.14 4.86 6.03
C LYS A 152 -4.01 6.24 5.41
N ALA A 153 -3.80 7.28 6.22
CA ALA A 153 -3.59 8.64 5.74
C ALA A 153 -2.30 8.76 4.90
N GLN A 154 -1.21 8.13 5.34
CA GLN A 154 0.05 8.07 4.61
C GLN A 154 -0.12 7.37 3.26
N THR A 155 -0.69 6.17 3.24
CA THR A 155 -0.92 5.41 1.98
C THR A 155 -1.79 6.19 1.00
N ASN A 156 -2.85 6.86 1.48
CA ASN A 156 -3.68 7.70 0.62
C ASN A 156 -2.92 8.92 0.08
N SER A 157 -2.01 9.50 0.86
CA SER A 157 -1.16 10.60 0.41
C SER A 157 -0.15 10.13 -0.65
N GLU A 158 0.50 8.99 -0.43
CA GLU A 158 1.43 8.38 -1.39
C GLU A 158 0.72 8.06 -2.71
N ALA A 159 -0.49 7.48 -2.66
CA ALA A 159 -1.29 7.21 -3.86
C ALA A 159 -1.64 8.49 -4.65
N LYS A 160 -1.92 9.60 -3.97
CA LYS A 160 -2.16 10.90 -4.63
C LYS A 160 -0.90 11.46 -5.29
N VAL A 161 0.26 11.33 -4.64
CA VAL A 161 1.54 11.76 -5.21
C VAL A 161 1.88 10.93 -6.45
N GLU A 162 1.68 9.62 -6.38
CA GLU A 162 1.91 8.71 -7.51
C GLU A 162 0.99 9.04 -8.70
N ALA A 163 -0.30 9.30 -8.44
CA ALA A 163 -1.23 9.73 -9.49
C ALA A 163 -0.79 11.06 -10.14
N ALA A 164 -0.38 12.04 -9.35
CA ALA A 164 0.10 13.33 -9.86
C ALA A 164 1.41 13.19 -10.67
N LEU A 165 2.32 12.29 -10.27
CA LEU A 165 3.54 12.01 -11.00
C LEU A 165 3.24 11.38 -12.37
N ASN A 166 2.31 10.42 -12.41
CA ASN A 166 1.88 9.78 -13.66
C ASN A 166 1.21 10.78 -14.61
N GLU A 167 0.31 11.64 -14.12
CA GLU A 167 -0.29 12.71 -14.93
C GLU A 167 0.76 13.67 -15.51
N LYS A 168 1.77 14.04 -14.70
CA LYS A 168 2.88 14.88 -15.16
C LYS A 168 3.67 14.19 -16.28
N ASN A 169 4.03 12.92 -16.12
CA ASN A 169 4.77 12.15 -17.12
C ASN A 169 3.97 12.01 -18.42
N GLU A 170 2.66 11.77 -18.35
CA GLU A 170 1.80 11.76 -19.53
C GLU A 170 1.77 13.11 -20.26
N ALA A 171 1.70 14.21 -19.50
CA ALA A 171 1.73 15.55 -20.08
C ALA A 171 3.08 15.86 -20.76
N GLU A 172 4.19 15.46 -20.15
CA GLU A 172 5.54 15.60 -20.71
C GLU A 172 5.69 14.79 -22.02
N ASN A 173 5.25 13.53 -22.03
CA ASN A 173 5.26 12.69 -23.23
C ASN A 173 4.42 13.29 -24.38
N ARG A 174 3.24 13.85 -24.07
CA ARG A 174 2.40 14.54 -25.07
C ARG A 174 3.09 15.78 -25.62
N ALA A 175 3.78 16.55 -24.78
CA ALA A 175 4.53 17.73 -25.21
C ALA A 175 5.71 17.35 -26.11
N GLU A 176 6.45 16.30 -25.78
CA GLU A 176 7.56 15.79 -26.61
C GLU A 176 7.07 15.28 -27.97
N ALA A 177 5.95 14.56 -27.99
CA ALA A 177 5.31 14.14 -29.25
C ALA A 177 4.88 15.34 -30.11
N ALA A 178 4.33 16.39 -29.50
CA ALA A 178 3.94 17.61 -30.21
C ALA A 178 5.15 18.36 -30.78
N LEU A 179 6.26 18.45 -30.04
CA LEU A 179 7.51 19.04 -30.52
C LEU A 179 8.10 18.26 -31.70
N THR A 180 8.05 16.93 -31.62
CA THR A 180 8.51 16.06 -32.71
C THR A 180 7.67 16.27 -33.97
N ALA A 181 6.34 16.31 -33.83
CA ALA A 181 5.43 16.58 -34.94
C ALA A 181 5.64 17.97 -35.55
N GLN A 182 5.93 18.98 -34.71
CA GLN A 182 6.27 20.32 -35.18
C GLN A 182 7.56 20.32 -36.01
N ALA A 183 8.62 19.66 -35.52
CA ALA A 183 9.89 19.56 -36.23
C ALA A 183 9.73 18.88 -37.61
N GLU A 184 8.98 17.79 -37.68
CA GLU A 184 8.67 17.12 -38.96
C GLU A 184 7.87 18.01 -39.92
N ALA A 185 6.94 18.82 -39.39
CA ALA A 185 6.16 19.76 -40.19
C ALA A 185 7.04 20.91 -40.73
N GLU A 186 7.96 21.42 -39.91
CA GLU A 186 8.94 22.43 -40.32
C GLU A 186 9.87 21.88 -41.40
N GLU A 187 10.37 20.65 -41.26
CA GLU A 187 11.21 20.00 -42.28
C GLU A 187 10.46 19.86 -43.62
N LYS A 188 9.20 19.41 -43.58
CA LYS A 188 8.34 19.31 -44.79
C LYS A 188 8.10 20.68 -45.42
N ALA A 189 7.89 21.73 -44.61
CA ALA A 189 7.72 23.08 -45.11
C ALA A 189 9.00 23.62 -45.79
N VAL A 190 10.17 23.37 -45.20
CA VAL A 190 11.47 23.72 -45.79
C VAL A 190 11.69 22.99 -47.12
N ALA A 191 11.39 21.69 -47.17
CA ALA A 191 11.48 20.91 -48.41
C ALA A 191 10.54 21.45 -49.51
N ALA A 192 9.31 21.82 -49.16
CA ALA A 192 8.36 22.40 -50.09
C ALA A 192 8.82 23.77 -50.62
N LEU A 193 9.36 24.63 -49.76
CA LEU A 193 9.92 25.93 -50.16
C LEU A 193 11.11 25.76 -51.11
N LYS A 194 11.99 24.79 -50.82
CA LYS A 194 13.12 24.48 -51.70
C LYS A 194 12.65 24.00 -53.08
N SER A 195 11.67 23.09 -53.11
CA SER A 195 11.10 22.61 -54.37
C SER A 195 10.43 23.72 -55.16
N LYS A 196 9.76 24.66 -54.49
CA LYS A 196 9.17 25.84 -55.14
C LYS A 196 10.24 26.75 -55.74
N ALA A 197 11.32 27.03 -55.00
CA ALA A 197 12.43 27.84 -55.49
C ALA A 197 13.10 27.21 -56.72
N ASP A 198 13.33 25.89 -56.70
CA ASP A 198 13.90 25.17 -57.84
C ASP A 198 12.97 25.22 -59.07
N ALA A 199 11.65 25.18 -58.86
CA ALA A 199 10.67 25.31 -59.93
C ALA A 199 10.64 26.74 -60.51
N GLU A 200 10.66 27.77 -59.66
CA GLU A 200 10.73 29.17 -60.07
C GLU A 200 12.01 29.45 -60.89
N GLU A 201 13.16 28.92 -60.47
CA GLU A 201 14.41 29.09 -61.22
C GLU A 201 14.35 28.39 -62.58
N LYS A 202 13.78 27.18 -62.67
CA LYS A 202 13.57 26.51 -63.96
C LYS A 202 12.66 27.32 -64.88
N THR A 203 11.57 27.89 -64.36
CA THR A 203 10.69 28.76 -65.13
C THR A 203 11.42 30.02 -65.59
N ARG A 204 12.24 30.64 -64.74
CA ARG A 204 13.05 31.81 -65.09
C ARG A 204 14.04 31.51 -66.21
N LEU A 205 14.72 30.37 -66.14
CA LEU A 205 15.65 29.92 -67.19
C LEU A 205 14.92 29.63 -68.51
N ALA A 206 13.74 29.01 -68.46
CA ALA A 206 12.92 28.77 -69.64
C ALA A 206 12.47 30.10 -70.30
N LEU A 207 12.04 31.07 -69.49
CA LEU A 207 11.64 32.39 -69.98
C LEU A 207 12.80 33.12 -70.64
N LYS A 208 13.99 33.09 -70.02
CA LYS A 208 15.20 33.68 -70.60
C LYS A 208 15.59 33.03 -71.93
N ALA A 209 15.47 31.69 -72.03
CA ALA A 209 15.73 30.98 -73.28
C ALA A 209 14.70 31.34 -74.38
N GLN A 210 13.44 31.58 -74.00
CA GLN A 210 12.42 32.08 -74.91
C GLN A 210 12.75 33.50 -75.41
N GLU A 211 13.09 34.43 -74.52
CA GLU A 211 13.49 35.80 -74.89
C GLU A 211 14.71 35.81 -75.83
N GLU A 212 15.71 34.97 -75.57
CA GLU A 212 16.88 34.82 -76.44
C GLU A 212 16.51 34.24 -77.82
N ALA A 213 15.54 33.33 -77.88
CA ALA A 213 15.04 32.77 -79.13
C ALA A 213 14.22 33.79 -79.94
N GLU A 214 13.34 34.55 -79.28
CA GLU A 214 12.59 35.66 -79.87
C GLU A 214 13.55 36.72 -80.43
N GLY A 215 14.57 37.13 -79.66
CA GLY A 215 15.57 38.08 -80.13
C GLY A 215 16.35 37.60 -81.36
N LYS A 216 16.66 36.29 -81.46
CA LYS A 216 17.27 35.70 -82.66
C LYS A 216 16.31 35.68 -83.85
N ALA A 217 15.03 35.40 -83.61
CA ALA A 217 14.02 35.42 -84.65
C ALA A 217 13.80 36.83 -85.21
N ASP A 218 13.75 37.84 -84.34
CA ASP A 218 13.65 39.25 -84.72
C ASP A 218 14.87 39.70 -85.51
N ALA A 219 16.08 39.31 -85.08
CA ALA A 219 17.31 39.60 -85.82
C ALA A 219 17.29 38.99 -87.23
N ALA A 220 16.89 37.71 -87.36
CA ALA A 220 16.76 37.05 -88.65
C ALA A 220 15.69 37.69 -89.55
N LEU A 221 14.58 38.16 -88.96
CA LEU A 221 13.53 38.87 -89.70
C LEU A 221 14.02 40.22 -90.22
N ASN A 222 14.78 40.96 -89.41
CA ASN A 222 15.40 42.22 -89.84
C ASN A 222 16.43 42.00 -90.95
N GLU A 223 17.32 41.01 -90.83
CA GLU A 223 18.27 40.65 -91.89
C GLU A 223 17.54 40.29 -93.20
N LYS A 224 16.45 39.52 -93.10
CA LYS A 224 15.62 39.19 -94.26
C LYS A 224 15.01 40.44 -94.89
N ASN A 225 14.45 41.35 -94.10
CA ASN A 225 13.86 42.60 -94.60
C ASN A 225 14.92 43.50 -95.27
N GLU A 226 16.13 43.59 -94.71
CA GLU A 226 17.25 44.32 -95.32
C GLU A 226 17.67 43.70 -96.65
N ALA A 227 17.76 42.36 -96.71
CA ALA A 227 18.06 41.65 -97.93
C ALA A 227 16.97 41.86 -99.01
N GLU A 228 15.69 41.78 -98.63
CA GLU A 228 14.56 42.06 -99.54
C GLU A 228 14.60 43.51 -100.04
N ALA A 229 14.86 44.48 -99.17
CA ALA A 229 15.03 45.88 -99.58
C ALA A 229 16.22 46.06 -100.55
N GLY A 230 17.32 45.34 -100.33
CA GLY A 230 18.46 45.29 -101.26
C GLY A 230 18.08 44.73 -102.63
N ILE A 231 17.29 43.64 -102.67
CA ILE A 231 16.77 43.06 -103.91
C ILE A 231 15.86 44.04 -104.65
N VAL A 232 15.00 44.78 -103.94
CA VAL A 232 14.14 45.80 -104.56
C VAL A 232 15.00 46.89 -105.23
N LYS A 233 16.02 47.40 -104.53
CA LYS A 233 16.95 48.39 -105.13
C LYS A 233 17.70 47.85 -106.34
N LEU A 234 18.14 46.59 -106.31
CA LEU A 234 18.76 45.95 -107.47
C LEU A 234 17.79 45.85 -108.65
N ARG A 235 16.53 45.48 -108.39
CA ARG A 235 15.49 45.43 -109.44
C ARG A 235 15.18 46.81 -110.01
N GLU A 236 15.14 47.84 -109.18
CA GLU A 236 14.99 49.23 -109.63
C GLU A 236 16.16 49.65 -110.52
N ALA A 237 17.40 49.38 -110.10
CA ALA A 237 18.60 49.65 -110.89
C ALA A 237 18.63 48.86 -112.22
N ASP A 238 18.24 47.58 -112.20
CA ASP A 238 18.12 46.76 -113.40
C ASP A 238 17.04 47.31 -114.34
N ALA A 239 15.89 47.75 -113.81
CA ALA A 239 14.82 48.36 -114.61
C ALA A 239 15.28 49.67 -115.27
N GLU A 240 16.02 50.52 -114.55
CA GLU A 240 16.64 51.72 -115.12
C GLU A 240 17.65 51.37 -116.22
N ARG A 241 18.50 50.36 -115.98
CA ARG A 241 19.49 49.91 -116.97
C ARG A 241 18.84 49.30 -118.21
N ILE A 242 17.77 48.52 -118.05
CA ILE A 242 16.97 47.99 -119.16
C ILE A 242 16.35 49.15 -119.95
N LYS A 243 15.80 50.17 -119.29
CA LYS A 243 15.25 51.35 -119.97
C LYS A 243 16.31 52.10 -120.77
N GLN A 244 17.51 52.27 -120.22
CA GLN A 244 18.63 52.88 -120.93
C GLN A 244 19.04 52.04 -122.15
N LEU A 245 19.27 50.74 -121.98
CA LEU A 245 19.64 49.82 -123.07
C LEU A 245 18.56 49.76 -124.16
N SER A 246 17.28 49.79 -123.79
CA SER A 246 16.17 49.85 -124.75
C SER A 246 16.17 51.17 -125.54
N GLY A 247 16.53 52.29 -124.91
CA GLY A 247 16.69 53.57 -125.59
C GLY A 247 17.89 53.57 -126.54
N GLU A 248 19.02 53.01 -126.12
CA GLU A 248 20.21 52.84 -126.96
C GLU A 248 19.95 51.90 -128.15
N ALA A 249 19.24 50.79 -127.92
CA ALA A 249 18.82 49.87 -128.98
C ALA A 249 17.87 50.54 -129.99
N GLY A 250 16.91 51.34 -129.52
CA GLY A 250 16.05 52.15 -130.40
C GLY A 250 16.87 53.13 -131.24
N ARG A 251 17.79 53.88 -130.62
CA ARG A 251 18.70 54.79 -131.32
C ARG A 251 19.57 54.08 -132.37
N LEU A 252 20.14 52.93 -132.03
CA LEU A 252 20.92 52.11 -132.95
C LEU A 252 20.06 51.55 -134.10
N ASN A 253 18.81 51.21 -133.83
CA ASN A 253 17.87 50.75 -134.85
C ASN A 253 17.52 51.89 -135.82
N ASP A 254 17.27 53.10 -135.32
CA ASP A 254 17.05 54.28 -136.15
C ASP A 254 18.31 54.64 -136.98
N GLU A 255 19.50 54.49 -136.40
CA GLU A 255 20.78 54.65 -137.12
C GLU A 255 20.94 53.60 -138.22
N LEU A 256 20.57 52.34 -137.95
CA LEU A 256 20.62 51.25 -138.93
C LEU A 256 19.61 51.48 -140.07
N GLU A 257 18.38 51.89 -139.75
CA GLU A 257 17.34 52.18 -140.73
C GLU A 257 17.73 53.36 -141.63
N ASN A 258 18.30 54.43 -141.05
CA ASN A 258 18.88 55.53 -141.82
C ASN A 258 20.06 55.09 -142.69
N ALA A 259 20.96 54.25 -142.17
CA ALA A 259 22.09 53.72 -142.95
C ALA A 259 21.61 52.81 -144.09
N MET A 260 20.57 52.01 -143.87
CA MET A 260 19.92 51.21 -144.90
C MET A 260 19.26 52.09 -145.97
N ALA A 261 18.50 53.11 -145.58
CA ALA A 261 17.89 54.06 -146.52
C ALA A 261 18.96 54.79 -147.35
N LEU A 262 20.09 55.18 -146.73
CA LEU A 262 21.22 55.78 -147.43
C LEU A 262 21.90 54.77 -148.38
N ALA A 263 22.02 53.50 -147.97
CA ALA A 263 22.56 52.44 -148.82
C ALA A 263 21.65 52.12 -150.01
N GLU A 264 20.32 52.11 -149.82
CA GLU A 264 19.33 51.99 -150.89
C GLU A 264 19.40 53.17 -151.84
N GLN A 265 19.51 54.40 -151.33
CA GLN A 265 19.72 55.59 -152.15
C GLN A 265 21.02 55.49 -152.96
N ASN A 266 22.13 55.11 -152.33
CA ASN A 266 23.41 54.92 -153.01
C ASN A 266 23.34 53.80 -154.07
N HIS A 267 22.59 52.72 -153.81
CA HIS A 267 22.36 51.67 -154.79
C HIS A 267 21.52 52.18 -155.96
N ALA A 268 20.47 52.97 -155.71
CA ALA A 268 19.67 53.58 -156.76
C ALA A 268 20.49 54.56 -157.61
N GLU A 269 21.35 55.37 -156.97
CA GLU A 269 22.30 56.25 -157.65
C GLU A 269 23.32 55.45 -158.46
N LYS A 270 23.86 54.36 -157.91
CA LYS A 270 24.76 53.45 -158.63
C LYS A 270 24.09 52.84 -159.86
N VAL A 271 22.86 52.34 -159.74
CA VAL A 271 22.08 51.81 -160.88
C VAL A 271 21.83 52.91 -161.91
N SER A 272 21.50 54.12 -161.49
CA SER A 272 21.35 55.27 -162.40
C SER A 272 22.67 55.64 -163.10
N ILE A 273 23.80 55.57 -162.40
CA ILE A 273 25.13 55.78 -162.97
C ILE A 273 25.49 54.66 -163.95
N GLU A 274 25.21 53.40 -163.61
CA GLU A 274 25.40 52.24 -164.48
C GLU A 274 24.55 52.37 -165.74
N GLU A 275 23.25 52.71 -165.64
CA GLU A 275 22.40 53.01 -166.81
C GLU A 275 22.95 54.16 -167.66
N LYS A 276 23.45 55.24 -167.03
CA LYS A 276 24.09 56.35 -167.75
C LYS A 276 25.37 55.90 -168.44
N LEU A 277 26.19 55.06 -167.80
CA LEU A 277 27.39 54.46 -168.37
C LEU A 277 27.06 53.52 -169.52
N THR A 278 26.04 52.69 -169.41
CA THR A 278 25.54 51.83 -170.49
C THR A 278 25.05 52.69 -171.65
N LYS A 279 24.28 53.75 -171.41
CA LYS A 279 23.90 54.71 -172.46
C LYS A 279 25.09 55.43 -173.08
N LEU A 280 26.12 55.75 -172.29
CA LEU A 280 27.35 56.35 -172.78
C LEU A 280 28.13 55.35 -173.64
N GLN A 281 28.22 54.09 -173.23
CA GLN A 281 28.80 53.00 -174.01
C GLN A 281 28.01 52.77 -175.29
N GLU A 282 26.68 52.68 -175.26
CA GLU A 282 25.83 52.57 -176.45
C GLU A 282 26.02 53.77 -177.40
N ASN A 283 26.13 55.00 -176.86
CA ASN A 283 26.41 56.18 -177.65
C ASN A 283 27.83 56.17 -178.23
N TRP A 284 28.81 55.69 -177.47
CA TRP A 284 30.20 55.55 -177.93
C TRP A 284 30.32 54.45 -178.99
N GLU A 285 29.64 53.32 -178.81
CA GLU A 285 29.52 52.26 -179.80
C GLU A 285 28.80 52.73 -181.06
N LYS A 286 27.73 53.52 -180.95
CA LYS A 286 27.09 54.18 -182.12
C LYS A 286 28.02 55.17 -182.80
N TYR A 287 28.82 55.93 -182.05
CA TYR A 287 29.79 56.87 -182.58
C TYR A 287 30.93 56.14 -183.32
N VAL A 288 31.38 55.00 -182.81
CA VAL A 288 32.46 54.18 -183.39
C VAL A 288 31.97 53.29 -184.54
N ALA A 289 30.70 52.87 -184.54
CA ALA A 289 30.13 51.99 -185.56
C ALA A 289 29.47 52.71 -186.75
N GLY A 290 29.53 54.05 -186.83
CA GLY A 290 28.81 54.80 -187.86
C GLY A 290 29.19 56.28 -188.01
N ALA A 291 30.49 56.55 -188.16
CA ALA A 291 31.07 57.71 -188.86
C ALA A 291 32.45 57.31 -189.43
#